data_AF-K9SGU8-F1
#
_entry.id   AF-K9SGU8-F1
#
_cell.length_a   1.000
_cell.length_b   1.000
_cell.length_c   1.000
_cell.angle_alpha   90.00
_cell.angle_beta   90.00
_cell.angle_gamma   90.00
#
_symmetry.space_group_name_H-M   'P 1'
#
loop_
_entity.id
_entity.type
_entity.pdbx_description
1 polymer ?
#
loop_
_entity_poly.entity_id
_entity_poly.type
_entity_poly.pdbx_seq_one_letter_code
_entity_poly.pdbx_strand_id
1 'polypeptide(L)'
;MVSLKNTIEDLVVEEAKHQLQRLGNSISQSIELSDVAAYALNLLPPMYASTDRGWLQQRKRAHSEMRPKVISAVQKAMMNVSRDSDREVTPLSGVDISSPAHALAQLQKIFNKPHMNWAEVPQATFVALEGVRYGSLSPHSYVSRTRKQVSDIKDYLKRAKFRQSTWRERKLDFNHASNHVNSVAAIAEEYPSGDLADRDDFDSYMLNADYGITNVLEKLVLTESEEQLKRLSSLVSRQVKGEDVAAYALNRLPPMYATSAQGYKRQQQRAHLELADEIESAVVQAILTLSKTPKRLVGPLPFTRFDLEQDKSLSELRSLLQRDDITWRNVAIMVEEALEAARTMGPDWRNRWKTVGKIYKSLRLKPGDADMSLIESSQGDVLLMKANNWQTFGWLADNPRLVARKTLQRIPSVACIELHYPLLATPLTYTRPEMADDGVIASLNGHASI
;
A
#
# COMPACT_ATOMS: atom_id res chain seq x y z
N MET A 1 -7.59 1.88 5.86
CA MET A 1 -8.40 0.98 6.69
C MET A 1 -8.91 -0.14 5.81
N VAL A 2 -8.60 -1.39 6.16
CA VAL A 2 -9.10 -2.55 5.44
C VAL A 2 -10.51 -2.83 5.95
N SER A 3 -11.51 -2.41 5.18
CA SER A 3 -12.92 -2.51 5.58
C SER A 3 -13.68 -3.63 4.90
N LEU A 4 -13.06 -4.29 3.92
CA LEU A 4 -13.61 -5.36 3.10
C LEU A 4 -12.54 -6.40 2.86
N LYS A 5 -12.92 -7.67 2.92
CA LYS A 5 -12.03 -8.79 2.57
C LYS A 5 -12.84 -9.96 2.01
N ASN A 6 -12.32 -10.59 0.96
CA ASN A 6 -12.88 -11.82 0.41
C ASN A 6 -12.24 -13.04 1.08
N THR A 7 -13.02 -13.86 1.79
CA THR A 7 -12.52 -15.02 2.54
C THR A 7 -11.97 -16.13 1.65
N ILE A 8 -12.30 -16.14 0.35
CA ILE A 8 -11.80 -17.16 -0.58
C ILE A 8 -10.35 -16.90 -0.99
N GLU A 9 -9.83 -15.68 -0.85
CA GLU A 9 -8.44 -15.34 -1.20
C GLU A 9 -7.43 -16.22 -0.46
N ASP A 10 -7.61 -16.37 0.86
CA ASP A 10 -6.71 -17.15 1.71
C ASP A 10 -6.67 -18.62 1.25
N LEU A 11 -7.86 -19.23 1.07
CA LEU A 11 -8.01 -20.60 0.61
C LEU A 11 -7.41 -20.86 -0.77
N VAL A 12 -7.60 -19.93 -1.71
CA VAL A 12 -7.09 -20.09 -3.07
C VAL A 12 -5.57 -20.01 -3.08
N VAL A 13 -4.98 -19.08 -2.34
CA VAL A 13 -3.52 -18.94 -2.24
C VAL A 13 -2.90 -20.15 -1.54
N GLU A 14 -3.49 -20.63 -0.45
CA GLU A 14 -3.05 -21.85 0.25
C GLU A 14 -3.09 -23.07 -0.67
N GLU A 15 -4.20 -23.28 -1.37
CA GLU A 15 -4.35 -24.44 -2.26
C GLU A 15 -3.41 -24.34 -3.48
N ALA A 16 -3.26 -23.14 -4.06
CA ALA A 16 -2.32 -22.92 -5.15
C ALA A 16 -0.87 -23.20 -4.75
N LYS A 17 -0.46 -22.78 -3.55
CA LYS A 17 0.85 -23.14 -2.98
C LYS A 17 0.99 -24.66 -2.86
N HIS A 18 0.01 -25.32 -2.26
CA HIS A 18 0.05 -26.76 -2.04
C HIS A 18 0.14 -27.55 -3.36
N GLN A 19 -0.63 -27.18 -4.38
CA GLN A 19 -0.56 -27.84 -5.69
C GLN A 19 0.76 -27.55 -6.43
N LEU A 20 1.28 -26.32 -6.36
CA LEU A 20 2.58 -25.96 -6.97
C LEU A 20 3.76 -26.68 -6.30
N GLN A 21 3.70 -26.94 -5.00
CA GLN A 21 4.72 -27.72 -4.28
C GLN A 21 4.75 -29.18 -4.70
N ARG A 22 3.60 -29.74 -5.11
CA ARG A 22 3.48 -31.13 -5.59
C ARG A 22 3.97 -31.30 -7.02
N LEU A 23 4.10 -30.21 -7.78
CA LEU A 23 4.66 -30.25 -9.13
C LEU A 23 6.19 -30.27 -9.11
N GLY A 24 6.79 -30.95 -10.08
CA GLY A 24 8.24 -31.03 -10.23
C GLY A 24 8.88 -29.66 -10.48
N ASN A 25 10.13 -29.52 -10.04
CA ASN A 25 10.86 -28.24 -10.01
C ASN A 25 10.88 -27.46 -11.34
N SER A 26 10.78 -28.12 -12.50
CA SER A 26 10.82 -27.47 -13.82
C SER A 26 9.52 -26.77 -14.20
N ILE A 27 8.36 -27.33 -13.83
CA ILE A 27 7.03 -26.78 -14.16
C ILE A 27 6.66 -25.69 -13.16
N SER A 28 6.98 -25.87 -11.88
CA SER A 28 6.72 -24.84 -10.88
C SER A 28 7.50 -23.56 -11.18
N GLN A 29 8.67 -23.64 -11.83
CA GLN A 29 9.51 -22.48 -12.17
C GLN A 29 8.92 -21.55 -13.23
N SER A 30 7.97 -22.02 -14.04
CA SER A 30 7.33 -21.21 -15.08
C SER A 30 6.00 -20.61 -14.65
N ILE A 31 5.46 -21.01 -13.49
CA ILE A 31 4.11 -20.64 -13.05
C ILE A 31 4.21 -19.67 -11.86
N GLU A 32 3.76 -18.44 -12.04
CA GLU A 32 3.63 -17.46 -10.96
C GLU A 32 2.41 -17.76 -10.09
N LEU A 33 2.60 -17.83 -8.77
CA LEU A 33 1.55 -18.13 -7.80
C LEU A 33 0.43 -17.08 -7.83
N SER A 34 0.79 -15.81 -7.99
CA SER A 34 -0.16 -14.70 -8.03
C SER A 34 -1.13 -14.83 -9.20
N ASP A 35 -0.61 -15.21 -10.39
CA ASP A 35 -1.41 -15.39 -11.60
C ASP A 35 -2.36 -16.57 -11.48
N VAL A 36 -1.90 -17.69 -10.91
CA VAL A 36 -2.76 -18.84 -10.61
C VAL A 36 -3.88 -18.44 -9.65
N ALA A 37 -3.54 -17.72 -8.59
CA ALA A 37 -4.52 -17.29 -7.59
C ALA A 37 -5.55 -16.32 -8.18
N ALA A 38 -5.13 -15.29 -8.92
CA ALA A 38 -6.05 -14.36 -9.56
C ALA A 38 -6.94 -15.04 -10.61
N TYR A 39 -6.39 -15.96 -11.41
CA TYR A 39 -7.18 -16.73 -12.37
C TYR A 39 -8.21 -17.62 -11.66
N ALA A 40 -7.81 -18.33 -10.61
CA ALA A 40 -8.71 -19.18 -9.83
C ALA A 40 -9.81 -18.35 -9.14
N LEU A 41 -9.48 -17.19 -8.57
CA LEU A 41 -10.45 -16.29 -7.95
C LEU A 41 -11.49 -15.78 -8.96
N ASN A 42 -11.09 -15.52 -10.20
CA ASN A 42 -12.00 -15.12 -11.28
C ASN A 42 -12.97 -16.24 -11.72
N LEU A 43 -12.74 -17.49 -11.30
CA LEU A 43 -13.63 -18.63 -11.57
C LEU A 43 -14.59 -18.95 -10.42
N LEU A 44 -14.43 -18.29 -9.27
CA LEU A 44 -15.13 -18.62 -8.03
C LEU A 44 -16.11 -17.51 -7.66
N PRO A 45 -17.28 -17.83 -7.08
CA PRO A 45 -18.14 -16.81 -6.51
C PRO A 45 -17.42 -16.15 -5.31
N PRO A 46 -17.35 -14.81 -5.22
CA PRO A 46 -16.68 -14.13 -4.13
C PRO A 46 -17.45 -14.26 -2.81
N MET A 47 -16.73 -14.14 -1.68
CA MET A 47 -17.27 -14.20 -0.32
C MET A 47 -16.71 -13.06 0.54
N TYR A 48 -17.11 -11.84 0.20
CA TYR A 48 -16.79 -10.64 0.94
C TYR A 48 -17.50 -10.56 2.29
N ALA A 49 -16.75 -10.07 3.27
CA ALA A 49 -17.24 -9.67 4.57
C ALA A 49 -16.73 -8.27 4.95
N SER A 50 -17.57 -7.52 5.66
CA SER A 50 -17.29 -6.19 6.23
C SER A 50 -17.30 -6.16 7.77
N THR A 51 -17.59 -7.31 8.40
CA THR A 51 -17.80 -7.43 9.85
C THR A 51 -17.13 -8.68 10.40
N ASP A 52 -16.76 -8.69 11.68
CA ASP A 52 -16.13 -9.85 12.35
C ASP A 52 -16.96 -11.14 12.25
N ARG A 53 -18.27 -11.07 12.53
CA ARG A 53 -19.17 -12.21 12.47
C ARG A 53 -19.38 -12.68 11.04
N GLY A 54 -19.51 -11.74 10.09
CA GLY A 54 -19.61 -12.06 8.67
C GLY A 54 -18.33 -12.76 8.17
N TRP A 55 -17.17 -12.28 8.61
CA TRP A 55 -15.87 -12.85 8.30
C TRP A 55 -15.78 -14.31 8.76
N LEU A 56 -16.08 -14.58 10.04
CA LEU A 56 -16.08 -15.94 10.59
C LEU A 56 -17.07 -16.86 9.86
N GLN A 57 -18.28 -16.37 9.58
CA GLN A 57 -19.30 -17.14 8.89
C GLN A 57 -18.88 -17.50 7.46
N GLN A 58 -18.39 -16.52 6.71
CA GLN A 58 -17.95 -16.74 5.33
C GLN A 58 -16.70 -17.62 5.27
N ARG A 59 -15.77 -17.48 6.21
CA ARG A 59 -14.58 -18.35 6.32
C ARG A 59 -14.99 -19.81 6.59
N LYS A 60 -15.88 -20.03 7.56
CA LYS A 60 -16.44 -21.38 7.83
C LYS A 60 -17.08 -21.97 6.58
N ARG A 61 -17.93 -21.18 5.91
CA ARG A 61 -18.62 -21.60 4.68
C ARG A 61 -17.64 -21.90 3.54
N ALA A 62 -16.60 -21.09 3.39
CA ALA A 62 -15.59 -21.29 2.36
C ALA A 62 -14.82 -22.61 2.57
N HIS A 63 -14.45 -22.93 3.82
CA HIS A 63 -13.82 -24.20 4.16
C HIS A 63 -14.75 -25.41 3.98
N SER A 64 -16.03 -25.30 4.36
CA SER A 64 -16.96 -26.43 4.32
C SER A 64 -17.56 -26.68 2.93
N GLU A 65 -17.95 -25.63 2.21
CA GLU A 65 -18.71 -25.73 0.96
C GLU A 65 -17.86 -25.45 -0.29
N MET A 66 -16.89 -24.53 -0.21
CA MET A 66 -16.18 -24.04 -1.39
C MET A 66 -14.89 -24.79 -1.69
N ARG A 67 -14.30 -25.50 -0.70
CA ARG A 67 -13.06 -26.25 -0.85
C ARG A 67 -12.96 -27.12 -2.13
N PRO A 68 -13.93 -27.98 -2.48
CA PRO A 68 -13.82 -28.78 -3.71
C PRO A 68 -13.82 -27.93 -4.99
N LYS A 69 -14.57 -26.82 -4.99
CA LYS A 69 -14.58 -25.86 -6.11
C LYS A 69 -13.25 -25.12 -6.21
N VAL A 70 -12.67 -24.72 -5.08
CA VAL A 70 -11.34 -24.09 -5.01
C VAL A 70 -10.28 -25.00 -5.61
N ILE A 71 -10.25 -26.28 -5.20
CA ILE A 71 -9.29 -27.26 -5.72
C ILE A 71 -9.40 -27.35 -7.26
N SER A 72 -10.62 -27.49 -7.79
CA SER A 72 -10.84 -27.57 -9.24
C SER A 72 -10.49 -26.26 -9.96
N ALA A 73 -10.80 -25.11 -9.38
CA ALA A 73 -10.49 -23.80 -9.95
C ALA A 73 -8.97 -23.57 -10.02
N VAL A 74 -8.22 -23.91 -8.97
CA VAL A 74 -6.76 -23.84 -8.93
C VAL A 74 -6.14 -24.76 -9.97
N GLN A 75 -6.62 -26.01 -10.11
CA GLN A 75 -6.14 -26.93 -11.14
C GLN A 75 -6.33 -26.35 -12.55
N LYS A 76 -7.52 -25.81 -12.84
CA LYS A 76 -7.81 -25.14 -14.11
C LYS A 76 -6.91 -23.91 -14.33
N ALA A 77 -6.71 -23.10 -13.29
CA ALA A 77 -5.84 -21.94 -13.33
C ALA A 77 -4.41 -22.33 -13.68
N MET A 78 -3.85 -23.36 -13.03
CA MET A 78 -2.50 -23.84 -13.30
C MET A 78 -2.34 -24.32 -14.75
N MET A 79 -3.33 -25.04 -15.30
CA MET A 79 -3.29 -25.48 -16.70
C MET A 79 -3.28 -24.30 -17.68
N ASN A 80 -4.06 -23.25 -17.41
CA ASN A 80 -4.16 -22.08 -18.29
C ASN A 80 -2.93 -21.17 -18.17
N VAL A 81 -2.45 -20.92 -16.95
CA VAL A 81 -1.22 -20.12 -16.73
C VAL A 81 0.01 -20.83 -17.34
N SER A 82 0.07 -22.17 -17.28
CA SER A 82 1.15 -22.93 -17.93
C SER A 82 1.16 -22.78 -19.45
N ARG A 83 -0.01 -22.57 -20.08
CA ARG A 83 -0.12 -22.34 -21.53
C ARG A 83 0.27 -20.92 -21.92
N ASP A 84 0.05 -19.96 -21.03
CA ASP A 84 0.30 -18.53 -21.24
C ASP A 84 1.66 -18.05 -20.68
N SER A 85 2.62 -18.96 -20.50
CA SER A 85 3.92 -18.71 -19.84
C SER A 85 4.79 -17.59 -20.47
N ASP A 86 4.47 -17.15 -21.69
CA ASP A 86 5.20 -16.09 -22.41
C ASP A 86 4.55 -14.69 -22.30
N ARG A 87 3.55 -14.53 -21.43
CA ARG A 87 2.90 -13.23 -21.24
C ARG A 87 3.84 -12.22 -20.58
N GLU A 88 3.93 -11.02 -21.15
CA GLU A 88 4.60 -9.89 -20.50
C GLU A 88 3.82 -9.45 -19.25
N VAL A 89 4.32 -9.82 -18.07
CA VAL A 89 3.73 -9.39 -16.80
C VAL A 89 4.36 -8.06 -16.40
N THR A 90 3.66 -6.96 -16.70
CA THR A 90 3.97 -5.68 -16.05
C THR A 90 3.35 -5.70 -14.65
N PRO A 91 4.16 -5.72 -13.57
CA PRO A 91 3.61 -5.74 -12.22
C PRO A 91 2.73 -4.53 -12.00
N LEU A 92 1.69 -4.69 -11.18
CA LEU A 92 0.76 -3.60 -10.86
C LEU A 92 1.52 -2.39 -10.32
N SER A 93 1.12 -1.20 -10.77
CA SER A 93 1.72 0.04 -10.30
C SER A 93 1.42 0.22 -8.80
N GLY A 94 2.40 0.68 -8.02
CA GLY A 94 2.23 0.86 -6.57
C GLY A 94 1.20 1.92 -6.17
N VAL A 95 0.75 2.76 -7.10
CA VAL A 95 -0.23 3.82 -6.85
C VAL A 95 -1.66 3.26 -6.79
N ASP A 96 -1.97 2.28 -7.66
CA ASP A 96 -3.33 1.77 -7.83
C ASP A 96 -3.76 0.79 -6.72
N ILE A 97 -2.80 0.21 -5.98
CA ILE A 97 -3.03 -0.81 -4.91
C ILE A 97 -2.40 -0.37 -3.58
N SER A 98 -2.14 0.92 -3.41
CA SER A 98 -1.54 1.41 -2.18
C SER A 98 -2.44 1.09 -0.98
N SER A 99 -2.00 0.16 -0.14
CA SER A 99 -2.63 -0.18 1.13
C SER A 99 -1.61 -0.09 2.27
N PRO A 100 -2.07 0.07 3.52
CA PRO A 100 -1.23 -0.08 4.71
C PRO A 100 -0.33 -1.34 4.66
N ALA A 101 -0.88 -2.50 4.28
CA ALA A 101 -0.11 -3.73 4.18
C ALA A 101 1.04 -3.65 3.16
N HIS A 102 0.85 -2.93 2.04
CA HIS A 102 1.91 -2.71 1.05
C HIS A 102 3.04 -1.84 1.60
N ALA A 103 2.71 -0.81 2.37
CA ALA A 103 3.71 0.03 3.03
C ALA A 103 4.51 -0.77 4.06
N LEU A 104 3.84 -1.64 4.83
CA LEU A 104 4.51 -2.55 5.76
C LEU A 104 5.42 -3.55 5.01
N ALA A 105 4.95 -4.14 3.91
CA ALA A 105 5.76 -5.04 3.07
C ALA A 105 7.01 -4.35 2.51
N GLN A 106 6.92 -3.06 2.15
CA GLN A 106 8.08 -2.26 1.74
C GLN A 106 9.04 -2.04 2.92
N LEU A 107 8.53 -1.72 4.10
CA LEU A 107 9.35 -1.57 5.31
C LEU A 107 10.03 -2.90 5.72
N GLN A 108 9.33 -4.03 5.62
CA GLN A 108 9.88 -5.36 5.85
C GLN A 108 11.09 -5.63 4.92
N LYS A 109 10.99 -5.23 3.65
CA LYS A 109 12.11 -5.28 2.69
C LYS A 109 13.24 -4.32 3.08
N ILE A 110 12.91 -3.10 3.51
CA ILE A 110 13.88 -2.08 3.96
C ILE A 110 14.60 -2.49 5.24
N PHE A 111 14.03 -3.35 6.08
CA PHE A 111 14.72 -3.83 7.29
C PHE A 111 15.23 -5.27 7.18
N ASN A 112 14.99 -5.93 6.04
CA ASN A 112 15.24 -7.36 5.83
C ASN A 112 14.61 -8.25 6.93
N LYS A 113 13.39 -7.91 7.36
CA LYS A 113 12.61 -8.64 8.38
C LYS A 113 11.24 -9.02 7.81
N PRO A 114 11.03 -10.27 7.36
CA PRO A 114 9.83 -10.66 6.61
C PRO A 114 8.55 -10.73 7.45
N HIS A 115 8.66 -10.88 8.78
CA HIS A 115 7.50 -11.04 9.69
C HIS A 115 7.32 -9.85 10.63
N MET A 116 7.91 -8.71 10.31
CA MET A 116 7.80 -7.52 11.15
C MET A 116 6.37 -6.96 11.10
N ASN A 117 5.77 -6.75 12.26
CA ASN A 117 4.47 -6.10 12.41
C ASN A 117 4.61 -4.57 12.44
N TRP A 118 3.49 -3.85 12.51
CA TRP A 118 3.53 -2.39 12.62
C TRP A 118 4.17 -1.91 13.93
N ALA A 119 3.90 -2.57 15.05
CA ALA A 119 4.41 -2.20 16.37
C ALA A 119 5.95 -2.22 16.45
N GLU A 120 6.61 -3.08 15.67
CA GLU A 120 8.08 -3.20 15.64
C GLU A 120 8.76 -2.16 14.74
N VAL A 121 8.03 -1.48 13.85
CA VAL A 121 8.60 -0.53 12.87
C VAL A 121 9.37 0.61 13.54
N PRO A 122 8.84 1.31 14.58
CA PRO A 122 9.56 2.42 15.21
C PRO A 122 10.87 1.96 15.84
N GLN A 123 10.85 0.82 16.54
CA GLN A 123 12.04 0.25 17.16
C GLN A 123 13.07 -0.22 16.11
N ALA A 124 12.62 -0.87 15.02
CA ALA A 124 13.50 -1.27 13.92
C ALA A 124 14.16 -0.06 13.25
N THR A 125 13.41 1.01 13.05
CA THR A 125 13.91 2.28 12.51
C THR A 125 14.94 2.91 13.43
N PHE A 126 14.67 2.94 14.74
CA PHE A 126 15.60 3.45 15.73
C PHE A 126 16.94 2.70 15.70
N VAL A 127 16.89 1.37 15.80
CA VAL A 127 18.08 0.50 15.77
C VAL A 127 18.86 0.67 14.48
N ALA A 128 18.19 0.78 13.33
CA ALA A 128 18.85 0.99 12.05
C ALA A 128 19.56 2.35 11.99
N LEU A 129 18.95 3.42 12.51
CA LEU A 129 19.56 4.75 12.56
C LEU A 129 20.74 4.83 13.54
N GLU A 130 20.68 4.13 14.67
CA GLU A 130 21.82 4.00 15.58
C GLU A 130 22.93 3.14 14.99
N GLY A 131 22.60 2.04 14.32
CA GLY A 131 23.58 1.18 13.65
C GLY A 131 24.38 1.91 12.58
N VAL A 132 23.77 2.87 11.88
CA VAL A 132 24.47 3.78 10.95
C VAL A 132 25.45 4.70 11.69
N ARG A 133 25.12 5.19 12.88
CA ARG A 133 25.99 6.07 13.68
C ARG A 133 27.25 5.37 14.18
N TYR A 134 27.17 4.09 14.51
CA TYR A 134 28.28 3.33 15.09
C TYR A 134 29.09 2.52 14.06
N GLY A 135 28.84 2.69 12.76
CA GLY A 135 29.59 2.01 11.70
C GLY A 135 29.45 0.48 11.66
N SER A 136 28.48 -0.07 12.40
CA SER A 136 28.38 -1.52 12.67
C SER A 136 27.50 -2.28 11.65
N LEU A 137 27.04 -1.63 10.59
CA LEU A 137 26.26 -2.27 9.53
C LEU A 137 27.09 -2.42 8.26
N SER A 138 27.30 -3.67 7.84
CA SER A 138 28.07 -4.06 6.66
C SER A 138 27.58 -3.34 5.39
N PRO A 139 28.47 -2.91 4.46
CA PRO A 139 28.14 -2.13 3.26
C PRO A 139 27.19 -2.79 2.24
N HIS A 140 26.72 -4.01 2.51
CA HIS A 140 26.02 -4.86 1.54
C HIS A 140 24.52 -5.06 1.78
N SER A 141 23.93 -4.54 2.87
CA SER A 141 22.51 -4.84 3.16
C SER A 141 21.49 -3.87 2.58
N TYR A 142 21.90 -2.74 1.98
CA TYR A 142 20.94 -1.72 1.53
C TYR A 142 21.44 -0.97 0.28
N VAL A 143 20.74 -1.14 -0.85
CA VAL A 143 21.07 -0.53 -2.15
C VAL A 143 20.57 0.91 -2.20
N SER A 144 21.47 1.89 -2.39
CA SER A 144 21.16 3.33 -2.47
C SER A 144 20.28 3.70 -3.67
N ARG A 145 19.57 4.84 -3.61
CA ARG A 145 18.59 5.29 -4.63
C ARG A 145 19.21 5.50 -6.02
N THR A 146 20.45 5.99 -6.08
CA THR A 146 21.21 6.15 -7.33
C THR A 146 21.70 4.81 -7.87
N ARG A 147 22.07 3.86 -7.00
CA ARG A 147 22.28 2.47 -7.42
C ARG A 147 20.97 1.81 -7.80
N LYS A 148 19.82 2.17 -7.24
CA LYS A 148 18.49 1.65 -7.58
C LYS A 148 18.02 2.15 -8.94
N GLN A 149 18.30 3.39 -9.36
CA GLN A 149 18.01 3.84 -10.73
C GLN A 149 18.95 3.19 -11.77
N VAL A 150 20.24 3.07 -11.46
CA VAL A 150 21.20 2.38 -12.33
C VAL A 150 21.01 0.85 -12.29
N SER A 151 20.54 0.30 -11.17
CA SER A 151 20.05 -1.07 -11.02
C SER A 151 18.73 -1.21 -11.73
N ASP A 152 17.82 -0.24 -11.74
CA ASP A 152 16.54 -0.37 -12.44
C ASP A 152 16.75 -0.37 -13.95
N ILE A 153 17.74 0.39 -14.45
CA ILE A 153 18.19 0.38 -15.85
C ILE A 153 19.03 -0.89 -16.15
N LYS A 154 19.93 -1.33 -15.25
CA LYS A 154 20.70 -2.58 -15.42
C LYS A 154 19.87 -3.83 -15.17
N ASP A 155 18.82 -3.76 -14.38
CA ASP A 155 17.80 -4.77 -14.10
C ASP A 155 16.76 -4.69 -15.20
N TYR A 156 16.50 -3.55 -15.85
CA TYR A 156 15.78 -3.54 -17.14
C TYR A 156 16.56 -4.34 -18.19
N LEU A 157 17.90 -4.23 -18.21
CA LEU A 157 18.80 -4.98 -19.09
C LEU A 157 19.10 -6.42 -18.62
N LYS A 158 19.04 -6.73 -17.31
CA LYS A 158 19.23 -8.06 -16.73
C LYS A 158 17.92 -8.83 -16.54
N ARG A 159 16.75 -8.19 -16.41
CA ARG A 159 15.41 -8.82 -16.35
C ARG A 159 15.01 -9.43 -17.69
N ALA A 160 15.64 -9.00 -18.79
CA ALA A 160 15.64 -9.73 -20.06
C ALA A 160 16.33 -11.11 -19.96
N LYS A 161 17.08 -11.41 -18.88
CA LYS A 161 17.85 -12.65 -18.70
C LYS A 161 17.76 -13.32 -17.30
N PHE A 162 17.14 -12.71 -16.28
CA PHE A 162 17.12 -13.23 -14.91
C PHE A 162 15.68 -13.33 -14.37
N ARG A 163 14.95 -14.31 -14.91
CA ARG A 163 13.66 -14.83 -14.42
C ARG A 163 13.96 -15.90 -13.35
N GLN A 164 13.96 -15.66 -12.01
CA GLN A 164 13.97 -16.79 -11.04
C GLN A 164 13.92 -16.55 -9.49
N SER A 165 13.98 -15.35 -8.92
CA SER A 165 14.52 -15.24 -7.54
C SER A 165 13.55 -15.06 -6.36
N THR A 166 12.36 -14.46 -6.51
CA THR A 166 11.59 -13.96 -5.35
C THR A 166 10.90 -15.03 -4.50
N TRP A 167 10.54 -16.18 -5.09
CA TRP A 167 9.90 -17.29 -4.38
C TRP A 167 10.88 -18.27 -3.69
N ARG A 168 12.17 -18.26 -4.06
CA ARG A 168 13.17 -19.22 -3.56
C ARG A 168 13.73 -18.81 -2.19
N GLU A 169 13.84 -17.52 -1.91
CA GLU A 169 14.32 -17.04 -0.60
C GLU A 169 13.34 -17.36 0.55
N ARG A 170 12.04 -17.48 0.27
CA ARG A 170 11.03 -17.90 1.27
C ARG A 170 10.89 -19.42 1.44
N LYS A 171 11.63 -20.23 0.66
CA LYS A 171 11.56 -21.71 0.74
C LYS A 171 12.21 -22.27 2.02
N LEU A 172 13.08 -21.48 2.68
CA LEU A 172 13.82 -21.90 3.86
C LEU A 172 13.02 -21.81 5.17
N ASP A 173 11.97 -20.99 5.23
CA ASP A 173 11.17 -20.79 6.46
C ASP A 173 9.96 -21.75 6.58
N PHE A 174 9.67 -22.56 5.56
CA PHE A 174 8.40 -23.29 5.45
C PHE A 174 8.39 -24.70 6.09
N ASN A 175 9.55 -25.24 6.50
CA ASN A 175 9.58 -26.57 7.13
C ASN A 175 8.86 -26.62 8.50
N HIS A 176 8.56 -25.47 9.11
CA HIS A 176 7.77 -25.40 10.34
C HIS A 176 6.24 -25.34 10.14
N ALA A 177 5.73 -24.99 8.94
CA ALA A 177 4.30 -24.82 8.69
C ALA A 177 3.61 -26.09 8.13
N SER A 178 4.36 -27.04 7.56
CA SER A 178 3.76 -28.23 6.91
C SER A 178 3.06 -29.20 7.86
N ASN A 179 3.23 -29.05 9.19
CA ASN A 179 2.52 -29.84 10.20
C ASN A 179 1.07 -29.37 10.47
N HIS A 180 0.61 -28.25 9.90
CA HIS A 180 -0.72 -27.69 10.17
C HIS A 180 -1.86 -28.28 9.31
N VAL A 181 -1.54 -29.15 8.35
CA VAL A 181 -2.52 -29.70 7.37
C VAL A 181 -3.58 -30.61 8.01
N ASN A 182 -3.33 -31.13 9.22
CA ASN A 182 -4.24 -32.06 9.89
C ASN A 182 -5.07 -31.45 11.05
N SER A 183 -4.87 -30.18 11.44
CA SER A 183 -5.55 -29.64 12.63
C SER A 183 -6.81 -28.80 12.34
N VAL A 184 -6.96 -28.18 11.17
CA VAL A 184 -8.03 -27.17 10.97
C VAL A 184 -9.44 -27.76 10.86
N ALA A 185 -9.58 -29.03 10.48
CA ALA A 185 -10.89 -29.71 10.48
C ALA A 185 -11.45 -29.95 11.91
N ALA A 186 -10.61 -29.87 12.95
CA ALA A 186 -11.03 -30.01 14.35
C ALA A 186 -11.28 -28.65 15.06
N ILE A 187 -10.98 -27.51 14.42
CA ILE A 187 -11.04 -26.16 15.04
C ILE A 187 -12.48 -25.57 14.99
N ALA A 188 -13.49 -26.33 14.58
CA ALA A 188 -14.85 -25.83 14.50
C ALA A 188 -15.55 -25.64 15.86
N GLU A 189 -14.99 -26.15 16.96
CA GLU A 189 -15.61 -26.08 18.30
C GLU A 189 -14.79 -25.36 19.38
N GLU A 190 -13.53 -24.99 19.14
CA GLU A 190 -12.71 -24.33 20.15
C GLU A 190 -11.92 -23.19 19.50
N TYR A 191 -12.14 -21.95 19.97
CA TYR A 191 -11.36 -20.79 19.55
C TYR A 191 -9.87 -21.12 19.74
N PRO A 192 -9.04 -21.09 18.69
CA PRO A 192 -7.61 -21.32 18.87
C PRO A 192 -7.05 -20.23 19.80
N SER A 193 -6.15 -20.63 20.69
CA SER A 193 -5.41 -19.77 21.60
C SER A 193 -4.94 -18.49 20.87
N GLY A 194 -5.06 -17.33 21.52
CA GLY A 194 -4.93 -16.00 20.89
C GLY A 194 -3.78 -15.84 19.91
N ASP A 195 -2.59 -16.36 20.20
CA ASP A 195 -1.40 -16.20 19.35
C ASP A 195 -1.50 -16.86 17.96
N LEU A 196 -2.27 -17.94 17.81
CA LEU A 196 -2.44 -18.63 16.51
C LEU A 196 -3.47 -17.94 15.63
N ALA A 197 -4.60 -17.51 16.21
CA ALA A 197 -5.59 -16.70 15.52
C ALA A 197 -4.97 -15.37 15.04
N ASP A 198 -4.05 -14.83 15.83
CA ASP A 198 -3.37 -13.58 15.53
C ASP A 198 -2.45 -13.66 14.31
N ARG A 199 -1.78 -14.79 14.12
CA ARG A 199 -0.95 -15.06 12.95
C ARG A 199 -1.78 -15.23 11.69
N ASP A 200 -2.84 -16.03 11.74
CA ASP A 200 -3.73 -16.27 10.60
C ASP A 200 -4.38 -14.98 10.09
N ASP A 201 -4.83 -14.12 11.01
CA ASP A 201 -5.40 -12.82 10.65
C ASP A 201 -4.35 -11.85 10.09
N PHE A 202 -3.11 -11.90 10.60
CA PHE A 202 -2.01 -11.10 10.05
C PHE A 202 -1.64 -11.54 8.63
N ASP A 203 -1.55 -12.85 8.38
CA ASP A 203 -1.27 -13.41 7.06
C ASP A 203 -2.36 -13.02 6.06
N SER A 204 -3.64 -13.07 6.49
CA SER A 204 -4.78 -12.63 5.68
C SER A 204 -4.72 -11.14 5.36
N TYR A 205 -4.28 -10.31 6.31
CA TYR A 205 -4.05 -8.87 6.13
C TYR A 205 -2.90 -8.58 5.15
N MET A 206 -1.81 -9.35 5.20
CA MET A 206 -0.64 -9.19 4.33
C MET A 206 -0.80 -9.80 2.93
N LEU A 207 -1.76 -10.70 2.74
CA LEU A 207 -1.92 -11.50 1.51
C LEU A 207 -1.88 -10.66 0.22
N ASN A 208 -2.67 -9.58 0.14
CA ASN A 208 -2.75 -8.78 -1.08
C ASN A 208 -1.44 -8.02 -1.35
N ALA A 209 -0.71 -7.63 -0.30
CA ALA A 209 0.59 -6.98 -0.41
C ALA A 209 1.70 -7.95 -0.82
N ASP A 210 1.62 -9.20 -0.36
CA ASP A 210 2.60 -10.23 -0.65
C ASP A 210 2.48 -10.79 -2.07
N TYR A 211 1.25 -10.99 -2.55
CA TYR A 211 0.99 -11.59 -3.85
C TYR A 211 0.60 -10.59 -4.94
N GLY A 212 0.35 -9.32 -4.59
CA GLY A 212 -0.02 -8.28 -5.56
C GLY A 212 -1.34 -8.59 -6.27
N ILE A 213 -2.29 -9.18 -5.55
CA ILE A 213 -3.61 -9.56 -6.09
C ILE A 213 -4.63 -8.53 -5.62
N THR A 214 -5.43 -7.99 -6.53
CA THR A 214 -6.50 -7.04 -6.20
C THR A 214 -7.71 -7.24 -7.10
N ASN A 215 -8.91 -7.11 -6.53
CA ASN A 215 -10.15 -7.07 -7.30
C ASN A 215 -10.45 -5.64 -7.73
N VAL A 216 -10.52 -5.41 -9.04
CA VAL A 216 -10.76 -4.08 -9.64
C VAL A 216 -12.09 -3.49 -9.19
N LEU A 217 -13.11 -4.33 -8.94
CA LEU A 217 -14.44 -3.86 -8.56
C LEU A 217 -14.51 -3.28 -7.15
N GLU A 218 -13.60 -3.62 -6.24
CA GLU A 218 -13.69 -3.18 -4.83
C GLU A 218 -13.75 -1.65 -4.71
N LYS A 219 -12.84 -0.94 -5.39
CA LYS A 219 -12.77 0.52 -5.34
C LYS A 219 -13.96 1.17 -6.05
N LEU A 220 -14.39 0.60 -7.18
CA LEU A 220 -15.53 1.11 -7.97
C LEU A 220 -16.83 0.99 -7.18
N VAL A 221 -17.11 -0.19 -6.64
CA VAL A 221 -18.32 -0.45 -5.85
C VAL A 221 -18.32 0.35 -4.54
N LEU A 222 -17.17 0.51 -3.88
CA LEU A 222 -17.07 1.39 -2.69
C LEU A 222 -17.44 2.84 -3.02
N THR A 223 -16.86 3.39 -4.09
CA THR A 223 -17.12 4.78 -4.52
C THR A 223 -18.60 4.96 -4.86
N GLU A 224 -19.16 4.04 -5.65
CA GLU A 224 -20.58 4.06 -6.01
C GLU A 224 -21.49 3.92 -4.79
N SER A 225 -21.13 3.05 -3.83
CA SER A 225 -21.88 2.88 -2.58
C SER A 225 -21.92 4.18 -1.77
N GLU A 226 -20.80 4.90 -1.67
CA GLU A 226 -20.75 6.19 -0.98
C GLU A 226 -21.58 7.27 -1.69
N GLU A 227 -21.51 7.33 -3.01
CA GLU A 227 -22.28 8.30 -3.81
C GLU A 227 -23.78 8.04 -3.73
N GLN A 228 -24.21 6.79 -3.90
CA GLN A 228 -25.62 6.41 -3.82
C GLN A 228 -26.17 6.57 -2.40
N LEU A 229 -25.38 6.27 -1.36
CA LEU A 229 -25.79 6.55 0.01
C LEU A 229 -25.98 8.05 0.28
N LYS A 230 -25.13 8.92 -0.28
CA LYS A 230 -25.33 10.38 -0.19
C LYS A 230 -26.62 10.80 -0.88
N ARG A 231 -26.87 10.32 -2.09
CA ARG A 231 -28.06 10.64 -2.90
C ARG A 231 -29.36 10.16 -2.24
N LEU A 232 -29.37 8.95 -1.70
CA LEU A 232 -30.55 8.30 -1.11
C LEU A 232 -30.69 8.53 0.40
N SER A 233 -29.78 9.29 1.02
CA SER A 233 -29.74 9.51 2.48
C SER A 233 -31.06 10.05 3.06
N SER A 234 -31.84 10.79 2.28
CA SER A 234 -33.16 11.33 2.68
C SER A 234 -34.32 10.36 2.50
N LEU A 235 -34.16 9.33 1.66
CA LEU A 235 -35.22 8.37 1.29
C LEU A 235 -35.15 7.08 2.11
N VAL A 236 -33.97 6.76 2.64
CA VAL A 236 -33.75 5.55 3.42
C VAL A 236 -34.05 5.85 4.89
N SER A 237 -34.97 5.09 5.48
CA SER A 237 -35.37 5.23 6.89
C SER A 237 -34.25 4.98 7.89
N ARG A 238 -33.15 4.34 7.45
CA ARG A 238 -32.02 3.93 8.28
C ARG A 238 -30.68 4.20 7.59
N GLN A 239 -29.74 4.74 8.36
CA GLN A 239 -28.35 4.87 7.94
C GLN A 239 -27.65 3.50 7.85
N VAL A 240 -27.17 3.17 6.63
CA VAL A 240 -26.40 1.96 6.32
C VAL A 240 -24.94 2.36 6.09
N LYS A 241 -24.00 1.49 6.48
CA LYS A 241 -22.57 1.68 6.24
C LYS A 241 -22.21 1.37 4.78
N GLY A 242 -21.37 2.17 4.15
CA GLY A 242 -20.96 1.97 2.75
C GLY A 242 -20.22 0.65 2.54
N GLU A 243 -19.46 0.21 3.54
CA GLU A 243 -18.74 -1.06 3.54
C GLU A 243 -19.69 -2.26 3.48
N ASP A 244 -20.81 -2.21 4.23
CA ASP A 244 -21.79 -3.31 4.23
C ASP A 244 -22.51 -3.40 2.88
N VAL A 245 -22.81 -2.24 2.28
CA VAL A 245 -23.38 -2.14 0.92
C VAL A 245 -22.42 -2.75 -0.10
N ALA A 246 -21.15 -2.36 -0.05
CA ALA A 246 -20.14 -2.86 -0.96
C ALA A 246 -19.90 -4.36 -0.81
N ALA A 247 -19.81 -4.90 0.41
CA ALA A 247 -19.69 -6.34 0.63
C ALA A 247 -20.88 -7.10 0.04
N TYR A 248 -22.10 -6.59 0.23
CA TYR A 248 -23.31 -7.21 -0.30
C TYR A 248 -23.36 -7.18 -1.83
N ALA A 249 -23.00 -6.04 -2.44
CA ALA A 249 -22.97 -5.88 -3.89
C ALA A 249 -21.88 -6.73 -4.54
N LEU A 250 -20.65 -6.73 -4.01
CA LEU A 250 -19.53 -7.52 -4.53
C LEU A 250 -19.81 -9.03 -4.51
N ASN A 251 -20.55 -9.52 -3.50
CA ASN A 251 -20.99 -10.93 -3.44
C ASN A 251 -21.99 -11.34 -4.53
N ARG A 252 -22.49 -10.38 -5.33
CA ARG A 252 -23.43 -10.59 -6.44
C ARG A 252 -22.86 -10.23 -7.80
N LEU A 253 -21.65 -9.66 -7.82
CA LEU A 253 -20.97 -9.26 -9.03
C LEU A 253 -19.91 -10.29 -9.42
N PRO A 254 -19.58 -10.43 -10.71
CA PRO A 254 -18.48 -11.27 -11.14
C PRO A 254 -17.15 -10.70 -10.62
N PRO A 255 -16.27 -11.49 -10.00
CA PRO A 255 -14.98 -11.01 -9.51
C PRO A 255 -14.05 -10.66 -10.67
N MET A 256 -13.25 -9.60 -10.50
CA MET A 256 -12.29 -9.12 -11.50
C MET A 256 -10.92 -8.90 -10.87
N TYR A 257 -10.26 -9.99 -10.52
CA TYR A 257 -8.90 -9.99 -10.02
C TYR A 257 -7.88 -9.77 -11.13
N ALA A 258 -6.88 -8.96 -10.82
CA ALA A 258 -5.73 -8.69 -11.67
C ALA A 258 -4.42 -8.72 -10.86
N THR A 259 -3.35 -9.13 -11.55
CA THR A 259 -1.95 -9.19 -11.07
C THR A 259 -1.00 -8.27 -11.86
N SER A 260 -1.45 -7.78 -13.01
CA SER A 260 -0.68 -6.90 -13.89
C SER A 260 -1.35 -5.55 -14.12
N ALA A 261 -0.55 -4.50 -14.32
CA ALA A 261 -1.05 -3.15 -14.58
C ALA A 261 -1.93 -3.08 -15.84
N GLN A 262 -1.53 -3.77 -16.91
CA GLN A 262 -2.34 -3.87 -18.12
C GLN A 262 -3.63 -4.67 -17.87
N GLY A 263 -3.57 -5.76 -17.11
CA GLY A 263 -4.73 -6.55 -16.72
C GLY A 263 -5.73 -5.73 -15.91
N TYR A 264 -5.25 -4.94 -14.95
CA TYR A 264 -6.07 -4.03 -14.16
C TYR A 264 -6.78 -3.00 -15.04
N LYS A 265 -6.05 -2.31 -15.92
CA LYS A 265 -6.64 -1.33 -16.85
C LYS A 265 -7.70 -1.98 -17.75
N ARG A 266 -7.44 -3.17 -18.28
CA ARG A 266 -8.39 -3.90 -19.11
C ARG A 266 -9.66 -4.27 -18.33
N GLN A 267 -9.51 -4.80 -17.12
CA GLN A 267 -10.65 -5.14 -16.26
C GLN A 267 -11.42 -3.90 -15.82
N GLN A 268 -10.72 -2.79 -15.56
CA GLN A 268 -11.35 -1.51 -15.22
C GLN A 268 -12.18 -0.96 -16.38
N GLN A 269 -11.63 -0.96 -17.60
CA GLN A 269 -12.36 -0.58 -18.81
C GLN A 269 -13.58 -1.47 -19.02
N ARG A 270 -13.41 -2.78 -18.85
CA ARG A 270 -14.51 -3.74 -18.95
C ARG A 270 -15.59 -3.47 -17.90
N ALA A 271 -15.21 -3.21 -16.65
CA ALA A 271 -16.15 -2.87 -15.59
C ALA A 271 -16.97 -1.61 -15.93
N HIS A 272 -16.32 -0.58 -16.49
CA HIS A 272 -17.01 0.65 -16.90
C HIS A 272 -17.92 0.48 -18.13
N LEU A 273 -17.54 -0.37 -19.09
CA LEU A 273 -18.30 -0.53 -20.33
C LEU A 273 -19.42 -1.56 -20.23
N GLU A 274 -19.18 -2.67 -19.52
CA GLU A 274 -20.08 -3.83 -19.50
C GLU A 274 -20.87 -3.95 -18.20
N LEU A 275 -20.30 -3.51 -17.06
CA LEU A 275 -20.87 -3.78 -15.73
C LEU A 275 -21.37 -2.53 -15.00
N ALA A 276 -21.33 -1.35 -15.61
CA ALA A 276 -21.73 -0.11 -14.94
C ALA A 276 -23.18 -0.18 -14.40
N ASP A 277 -24.13 -0.57 -15.25
CA ASP A 277 -25.54 -0.70 -14.88
C ASP A 277 -25.77 -1.82 -13.85
N GLU A 278 -25.03 -2.93 -13.97
CA GLU A 278 -25.09 -4.05 -13.02
C GLU A 278 -24.57 -3.64 -11.64
N ILE A 279 -23.49 -2.86 -11.60
CA ILE A 279 -22.90 -2.32 -10.37
C ILE A 279 -23.89 -1.37 -9.70
N GLU A 280 -24.45 -0.40 -10.45
CA GLU A 280 -25.44 0.54 -9.90
C GLU A 280 -26.66 -0.21 -9.34
N SER A 281 -27.22 -1.13 -10.12
CA SER A 281 -28.38 -1.94 -9.70
C SER A 281 -28.06 -2.78 -8.46
N ALA A 282 -26.89 -3.43 -8.40
CA ALA A 282 -26.46 -4.23 -7.25
C ALA A 282 -26.31 -3.38 -5.98
N VAL A 283 -25.73 -2.17 -6.10
CA VAL A 283 -25.56 -1.22 -5.00
C VAL A 283 -26.91 -0.71 -4.50
N VAL A 284 -27.82 -0.30 -5.40
CA VAL A 284 -29.16 0.15 -5.02
C VAL A 284 -29.94 -0.97 -4.32
N GLN A 285 -29.91 -2.19 -4.86
CA GLN A 285 -30.53 -3.36 -4.22
C GLN A 285 -29.93 -3.65 -2.84
N ALA A 286 -28.61 -3.50 -2.68
CA ALA A 286 -27.92 -3.65 -1.41
C ALA A 286 -28.44 -2.63 -0.38
N ILE A 287 -28.52 -1.35 -0.75
CA ILE A 287 -29.04 -0.28 0.12
C ILE A 287 -30.49 -0.58 0.54
N LEU A 288 -31.36 -0.95 -0.40
CA LEU A 288 -32.76 -1.27 -0.13
C LEU A 288 -32.92 -2.52 0.75
N THR A 289 -32.05 -3.51 0.61
CA THR A 289 -32.12 -4.74 1.42
C THR A 289 -31.60 -4.50 2.82
N LEU A 290 -30.44 -3.83 2.95
CA LEU A 290 -29.79 -3.58 4.24
C LEU A 290 -30.57 -2.57 5.09
N SER A 291 -31.28 -1.62 4.46
CA SER A 291 -32.16 -0.68 5.17
C SER A 291 -33.38 -1.36 5.80
N LYS A 292 -33.93 -2.40 5.16
CA LYS A 292 -35.05 -3.20 5.69
C LYS A 292 -34.63 -4.20 6.78
N THR A 293 -33.37 -4.64 6.77
CA THR A 293 -32.85 -5.63 7.71
C THR A 293 -32.58 -4.98 9.08
N PRO A 294 -32.89 -5.61 10.22
CA PRO A 294 -32.60 -5.02 11.53
C PRO A 294 -31.09 -4.87 11.79
N LYS A 295 -30.69 -3.83 12.54
CA LYS A 295 -29.28 -3.60 12.89
C LYS A 295 -28.83 -4.66 13.88
N ARG A 296 -27.92 -5.53 13.46
CA ARG A 296 -27.18 -6.37 14.39
C ARG A 296 -25.99 -5.56 14.89
N LEU A 297 -25.77 -5.58 16.21
CA LEU A 297 -24.53 -5.05 16.79
C LEU A 297 -23.43 -6.06 16.47
N VAL A 298 -22.56 -5.69 15.54
CA VAL A 298 -21.47 -6.54 15.04
C VAL A 298 -20.20 -5.71 15.01
N GLY A 299 -19.06 -6.31 15.36
CA GLY A 299 -17.77 -5.66 15.36
C GLY A 299 -17.24 -5.44 13.94
N PRO A 300 -16.26 -4.53 13.77
CA PRO A 300 -15.53 -4.40 12.51
C PRO A 300 -14.71 -5.67 12.24
N LEU A 301 -14.13 -5.78 11.03
CA LEU A 301 -13.19 -6.86 10.72
C LEU A 301 -12.02 -6.92 11.73
N PRO A 302 -11.47 -8.10 12.02
CA PRO A 302 -10.37 -8.26 13.00
C PRO A 302 -9.11 -7.46 12.61
N PHE A 303 -8.98 -7.08 11.33
CA PHE A 303 -7.86 -6.29 10.81
C PHE A 303 -7.78 -4.87 11.36
N THR A 304 -8.84 -4.33 11.97
CA THR A 304 -8.81 -2.96 12.52
C THR A 304 -7.77 -2.78 13.62
N ARG A 305 -7.35 -3.84 14.30
CA ARG A 305 -6.23 -3.76 15.26
C ARG A 305 -4.91 -3.38 14.59
N PHE A 306 -4.67 -3.85 13.37
CA PHE A 306 -3.46 -3.54 12.62
C PHE A 306 -3.47 -2.08 12.14
N ASP A 307 -4.65 -1.54 11.85
CA ASP A 307 -4.82 -0.10 11.59
C ASP A 307 -4.50 0.72 12.86
N LEU A 308 -4.93 0.27 14.05
CA LEU A 308 -4.59 0.93 15.33
C LEU A 308 -3.09 0.84 15.66
N GLU A 309 -2.47 -0.31 15.44
CA GLU A 309 -1.02 -0.48 15.57
C GLU A 309 -0.28 0.45 14.61
N GLN A 310 -0.72 0.51 13.35
CA GLN A 310 -0.17 1.43 12.37
C GLN A 310 -0.24 2.88 12.86
N ASP A 311 -1.40 3.34 13.33
CA ASP A 311 -1.57 4.73 13.79
C ASP A 311 -0.64 5.08 14.97
N LYS A 312 -0.47 4.14 15.90
CA LYS A 312 0.50 4.25 17.00
C LYS A 312 1.93 4.35 16.46
N SER A 313 2.33 3.41 15.60
CA SER A 313 3.67 3.36 15.03
C SER A 313 4.00 4.59 14.18
N LEU A 314 3.04 5.09 13.40
CA LEU A 314 3.22 6.33 12.63
C LEU A 314 3.39 7.53 13.57
N SER A 315 2.65 7.59 14.67
CA SER A 315 2.80 8.65 15.67
C SER A 315 4.18 8.62 16.34
N GLU A 316 4.66 7.44 16.70
CA GLU A 316 6.02 7.25 17.23
C GLU A 316 7.07 7.62 16.18
N LEU A 317 6.93 7.19 14.91
CA LEU A 317 7.85 7.56 13.85
C LEU A 317 7.91 9.07 13.59
N ARG A 318 6.76 9.78 13.66
CA ARG A 318 6.71 11.24 13.56
C ARG A 318 7.53 11.90 14.66
N SER A 319 7.43 11.40 15.90
CA SER A 319 8.25 11.89 17.02
C SER A 319 9.75 11.58 16.83
N LEU A 320 10.08 10.38 16.34
CA LEU A 320 11.45 9.90 16.17
C LEU A 320 12.19 10.66 15.06
N LEU A 321 11.53 10.86 13.92
CA LEU A 321 12.07 11.57 12.75
C LEU A 321 11.82 13.08 12.80
N GLN A 322 11.05 13.57 13.79
CA GLN A 322 10.67 14.98 13.97
C GLN A 322 9.99 15.58 12.73
N ARG A 323 9.13 14.78 12.11
CA ARG A 323 8.45 15.08 10.84
C ARG A 323 6.98 14.74 10.96
N ASP A 324 6.13 15.76 10.87
CA ASP A 324 4.67 15.62 10.99
C ASP A 324 4.02 15.13 9.68
N ASP A 325 4.76 15.18 8.56
CA ASP A 325 4.29 14.83 7.21
C ASP A 325 4.30 13.33 6.90
N ILE A 326 4.76 12.50 7.83
CA ILE A 326 4.80 11.04 7.66
C ILE A 326 3.37 10.48 7.68
N THR A 327 3.05 9.73 6.64
CA THR A 327 1.80 8.98 6.43
C THR A 327 2.12 7.57 6.00
N TRP A 328 1.15 6.66 6.04
CA TRP A 328 1.38 5.28 5.58
C TRP A 328 1.80 5.19 4.09
N ARG A 329 1.49 6.20 3.27
CA ARG A 329 1.86 6.21 1.84
C ARG A 329 3.34 6.54 1.62
N ASN A 330 3.89 7.44 2.43
CA ASN A 330 5.27 7.91 2.28
C ASN A 330 6.24 7.31 3.31
N VAL A 331 5.75 6.60 4.34
CA VAL A 331 6.59 6.09 5.43
C VAL A 331 7.77 5.25 4.95
N ALA A 332 7.58 4.38 3.96
CA ALA A 332 8.66 3.56 3.41
C ALA A 332 9.74 4.42 2.75
N ILE A 333 9.32 5.42 1.96
CA ILE A 333 10.22 6.36 1.30
C ILE A 333 10.95 7.22 2.34
N MET A 334 10.24 7.73 3.35
CA MET A 334 10.81 8.57 4.40
C MET A 334 11.80 7.81 5.26
N VAL A 335 11.53 6.55 5.60
CA VAL A 335 12.49 5.71 6.33
C VAL A 335 13.73 5.43 5.49
N GLU A 336 13.56 5.12 4.20
CA GLU A 336 14.69 4.91 3.28
C GLU A 336 15.55 6.18 3.13
N GLU A 337 14.92 7.33 2.90
CA GLU A 337 15.61 8.62 2.81
C GLU A 337 16.30 9.00 4.13
N ALA A 338 15.72 8.68 5.30
CA ALA A 338 16.33 8.94 6.60
C ALA A 338 17.60 8.09 6.81
N LEU A 339 17.54 6.81 6.43
CA LEU A 339 18.68 5.89 6.51
C LEU A 339 19.79 6.30 5.54
N GLU A 340 19.45 6.75 4.34
CA GLU A 340 20.41 7.25 3.35
C GLU A 340 21.06 8.56 3.82
N ALA A 341 20.26 9.53 4.28
CA ALA A 341 20.77 10.81 4.81
C ALA A 341 21.65 10.61 6.04
N ALA A 342 21.31 9.64 6.91
CA ALA A 342 22.15 9.29 8.05
C ALA A 342 23.54 8.77 7.67
N ARG A 343 23.66 8.12 6.49
CA ARG A 343 24.94 7.61 5.98
C ARG A 343 25.75 8.68 5.28
N THR A 344 25.11 9.50 4.46
CA THR A 344 25.80 10.46 3.59
C THR A 344 26.16 11.76 4.31
N MET A 345 25.26 12.27 5.15
CA MET A 345 25.39 13.62 5.73
C MET A 345 25.94 13.62 7.16
N GLY A 346 26.25 12.45 7.73
CA GLY A 346 26.74 12.35 9.11
C GLY A 346 25.76 12.95 10.13
N PRO A 347 26.18 13.42 11.31
CA PRO A 347 25.28 13.78 12.42
C PRO A 347 24.27 14.91 12.12
N ASP A 348 24.52 15.74 11.12
CA ASP A 348 23.71 16.93 10.80
C ASP A 348 22.41 16.63 10.04
N TRP A 349 22.25 15.40 9.52
CA TRP A 349 21.05 14.98 8.80
C TRP A 349 19.76 15.25 9.60
N ARG A 350 19.78 15.02 10.92
CA ARG A 350 18.61 15.23 11.80
C ARG A 350 18.20 16.70 11.87
N ASN A 351 19.18 17.61 11.89
CA ASN A 351 18.89 19.05 11.93
C ASN A 351 18.25 19.51 10.62
N ARG A 352 18.72 19.00 9.48
CA ARG A 352 18.11 19.26 8.16
C ARG A 352 16.68 18.73 8.10
N TRP A 353 16.46 17.49 8.52
CA TRP A 353 15.13 16.86 8.53
C TRP A 353 14.15 17.59 9.45
N LYS A 354 14.60 17.94 10.66
CA LYS A 354 13.85 18.77 11.59
C LYS A 354 13.46 20.10 10.94
N THR A 355 14.36 20.72 10.17
CA THR A 355 14.13 21.99 9.49
C THR A 355 13.10 21.89 8.38
N VAL A 356 13.12 20.81 7.59
CA VAL A 356 12.11 20.51 6.57
C VAL A 356 10.73 20.30 7.19
N GLY A 357 10.60 19.46 8.23
CA GLY A 357 9.32 19.27 8.93
C GLY A 357 8.79 20.56 9.56
N LYS A 358 9.70 21.42 10.00
CA LYS A 358 9.45 22.77 10.47
C LYS A 358 8.85 23.67 9.37
N ILE A 359 9.41 23.65 8.15
CA ILE A 359 8.89 24.38 6.99
C ILE A 359 7.48 23.89 6.65
N TYR A 360 7.30 22.56 6.61
CA TYR A 360 6.02 21.91 6.38
C TYR A 360 4.92 22.45 7.29
N LYS A 361 5.17 22.44 8.60
CA LYS A 361 4.26 22.97 9.61
C LYS A 361 3.98 24.46 9.44
N SER A 362 4.96 25.24 9.01
CA SER A 362 4.81 26.69 8.80
C SER A 362 3.92 27.03 7.61
N LEU A 363 3.83 26.12 6.63
CA LEU A 363 2.94 26.22 5.48
C LEU A 363 1.52 25.73 5.77
N ARG A 364 1.26 25.23 6.99
CA ARG A 364 -0.05 24.73 7.44
C ARG A 364 -0.61 23.60 6.57
N LEU A 365 0.28 22.81 5.96
CA LEU A 365 -0.10 21.63 5.20
C LEU A 365 -0.53 20.51 6.15
N LYS A 366 -1.51 19.70 5.73
CA LYS A 366 -1.93 18.50 6.45
C LYS A 366 -1.02 17.34 6.07
N PRO A 367 -0.74 16.39 6.98
CA PRO A 367 0.10 15.22 6.69
C PRO A 367 -0.36 14.50 5.42
N GLY A 368 0.55 14.34 4.45
CA GLY A 368 0.28 13.71 3.16
C GLY A 368 -0.15 14.65 2.03
N ASP A 369 -0.36 15.94 2.29
CA ASP A 369 -0.70 16.93 1.25
C ASP A 369 0.43 17.13 0.25
N ALA A 370 1.66 17.12 0.75
CA ALA A 370 2.88 17.14 -0.04
C ALA A 370 3.98 16.31 0.64
N ASP A 371 4.95 15.84 -0.15
CA ASP A 371 6.21 15.30 0.34
C ASP A 371 7.33 16.33 0.10
N MET A 372 8.14 16.59 1.12
CA MET A 372 9.26 17.54 1.01
C MET A 372 10.60 16.83 1.20
N SER A 373 11.57 17.10 0.34
CA SER A 373 12.94 16.65 0.52
C SER A 373 13.92 17.75 0.16
N LEU A 374 15.09 17.73 0.79
CA LEU A 374 16.16 18.70 0.55
C LEU A 374 17.31 17.96 -0.11
N ILE A 375 17.69 18.40 -1.30
CA ILE A 375 18.79 17.82 -2.09
C ILE A 375 19.94 18.81 -2.10
N GLU A 376 21.13 18.37 -1.74
CA GLU A 376 22.34 19.18 -1.91
C GLU A 376 22.75 19.21 -3.39
N SER A 377 22.92 20.40 -3.93
CA SER A 377 23.52 20.62 -5.24
C SER A 377 24.75 21.51 -5.11
N SER A 378 25.68 21.42 -6.07
CA SER A 378 26.89 22.25 -6.11
C SER A 378 26.59 23.75 -6.20
N GLN A 379 25.38 24.11 -6.63
CA GLN A 379 24.90 25.49 -6.74
C GLN A 379 24.10 25.98 -5.53
N GLY A 380 23.91 25.14 -4.50
CA GLY A 380 23.11 25.40 -3.29
C GLY A 380 22.05 24.33 -3.06
N ASP A 381 21.32 24.44 -1.95
CA ASP A 381 20.30 23.44 -1.61
C ASP A 381 19.07 23.58 -2.52
N VAL A 382 18.50 22.46 -2.98
CA VAL A 382 17.26 22.42 -3.74
C VAL A 382 16.16 21.83 -2.86
N LEU A 383 15.10 22.59 -2.61
CA LEU A 383 13.93 22.09 -1.90
C LEU A 383 12.97 21.48 -2.90
N LEU A 384 12.81 20.17 -2.85
CA LEU A 384 11.85 19.41 -3.65
C LEU A 384 10.53 19.31 -2.89
N MET A 385 9.44 19.72 -3.53
CA MET A 385 8.08 19.64 -3.01
C MET A 385 7.21 18.85 -4.00
N LYS A 386 6.73 17.67 -3.60
CA LYS A 386 5.82 16.86 -4.43
C LYS A 386 4.41 17.01 -3.88
N ALA A 387 3.52 17.67 -4.61
CA ALA A 387 2.13 17.79 -4.20
C ALA A 387 1.35 16.52 -4.57
N ASN A 388 0.63 15.97 -3.59
CA ASN A 388 -0.11 14.72 -3.77
C ASN A 388 -1.55 14.93 -4.21
N ASN A 389 -2.05 16.17 -4.15
CA ASN A 389 -3.39 16.53 -4.59
C ASN A 389 -3.37 17.87 -5.36
N TRP A 390 -4.37 18.07 -6.23
CA TRP A 390 -4.45 19.26 -7.08
C TRP A 390 -4.65 20.56 -6.28
N GLN A 391 -5.37 20.50 -5.16
CA GLN A 391 -5.68 21.67 -4.33
C GLN A 391 -4.42 22.23 -3.67
N THR A 392 -3.59 21.36 -3.09
CA THR A 392 -2.29 21.67 -2.51
C THR A 392 -1.32 22.13 -3.59
N PHE A 393 -1.31 21.47 -4.76
CA PHE A 393 -0.48 21.91 -5.88
C PHE A 393 -0.84 23.35 -6.30
N GLY A 394 -2.13 23.61 -6.55
CA GLY A 394 -2.61 24.94 -6.91
C GLY A 394 -2.26 25.97 -5.84
N TRP A 395 -2.52 25.68 -4.56
CA TRP A 395 -2.19 26.59 -3.47
C TRP A 395 -0.69 26.90 -3.40
N LEU A 396 0.19 25.89 -3.57
CA LEU A 396 1.65 26.08 -3.56
C LEU A 396 2.12 26.89 -4.78
N ALA A 397 1.56 26.60 -5.96
CA ALA A 397 1.88 27.29 -7.21
C ALA A 397 1.40 28.76 -7.20
N ASP A 398 0.26 29.05 -6.57
CA ASP A 398 -0.30 30.39 -6.45
C ASP A 398 0.41 31.26 -5.39
N ASN A 399 1.15 30.63 -4.45
CA ASN A 399 1.80 31.32 -3.33
C ASN A 399 3.34 31.13 -3.27
N PRO A 400 4.09 31.30 -4.38
CA PRO A 400 5.51 30.97 -4.43
C PRO A 400 6.35 31.86 -3.50
N ARG A 401 5.98 33.14 -3.35
CA ARG A 401 6.64 34.10 -2.44
C ARG A 401 6.52 33.67 -0.97
N LEU A 402 5.37 33.17 -0.55
CA LEU A 402 5.16 32.72 0.82
C LEU A 402 6.02 31.48 1.10
N VAL A 403 6.01 30.52 0.17
CA VAL A 403 6.82 29.30 0.25
C VAL A 403 8.31 29.65 0.33
N ALA A 404 8.81 30.48 -0.59
CA ALA A 404 10.20 30.94 -0.59
C ALA A 404 10.57 31.67 0.69
N ARG A 405 9.72 32.57 1.19
CA ARG A 405 9.99 33.29 2.45
C ARG A 405 10.14 32.33 3.63
N LYS A 406 9.23 31.36 3.77
CA LYS A 406 9.26 30.37 4.86
C LYS A 406 10.45 29.43 4.75
N THR A 407 10.85 29.07 3.53
CA THR A 407 12.02 28.25 3.24
C THR A 407 13.31 29.00 3.54
N LEU A 408 13.52 30.19 2.97
CA LEU A 408 14.74 30.99 3.13
C LEU A 408 14.95 31.48 4.58
N GLN A 409 13.88 31.69 5.35
CA GLN A 409 13.97 31.97 6.80
C GLN A 409 14.69 30.88 7.59
N ARG A 410 14.70 29.64 7.07
CA ARG A 410 15.21 28.46 7.79
C ARG A 410 16.39 27.82 7.09
N ILE A 411 16.45 27.93 5.77
CA ILE A 411 17.52 27.40 4.93
C ILE A 411 17.95 28.53 3.95
N PRO A 412 18.83 29.45 4.40
CA PRO A 412 19.28 30.56 3.56
C PRO A 412 20.09 30.13 2.33
N SER A 413 20.62 28.90 2.32
CA SER A 413 21.39 28.28 1.25
C SER A 413 20.55 27.75 0.08
N VAL A 414 19.21 27.85 0.14
CA VAL A 414 18.36 27.34 -0.94
C VAL A 414 18.58 28.13 -2.23
N ALA A 415 18.95 27.41 -3.28
CA ALA A 415 19.15 27.94 -4.63
C ALA A 415 17.87 27.85 -5.48
N CYS A 416 17.04 26.83 -5.25
CA CYS A 416 15.83 26.61 -6.02
C CYS A 416 14.78 25.85 -5.19
N ILE A 417 13.50 26.14 -5.46
CA ILE A 417 12.36 25.35 -4.98
C ILE A 417 11.70 24.71 -6.20
N GLU A 418 11.62 23.38 -6.19
CA GLU A 418 10.97 22.61 -7.26
C GLU A 418 9.65 22.06 -6.78
N LEU A 419 8.56 22.39 -7.48
CA LEU A 419 7.22 21.88 -7.23
C LEU A 419 6.84 20.86 -8.32
N HIS A 420 6.62 19.62 -7.88
CA HIS A 420 6.29 18.48 -8.73
C HIS A 420 4.83 18.07 -8.50
N TYR A 421 4.15 17.66 -9.58
CA TYR A 421 2.81 17.10 -9.54
C TYR A 421 2.70 15.91 -10.51
N PRO A 422 2.07 14.78 -10.13
CA PRO A 422 2.06 13.56 -10.96
C PRO A 422 1.51 13.73 -12.38
N LEU A 423 0.63 14.72 -12.62
CA LEU A 423 0.04 14.98 -13.94
C LEU A 423 0.85 15.98 -14.78
N LEU A 424 1.90 16.59 -14.23
CA LEU A 424 2.76 17.52 -14.95
C LEU A 424 4.03 16.82 -15.42
N ALA A 425 4.36 16.98 -16.70
CA ALA A 425 5.57 16.40 -17.29
C ALA A 425 6.85 17.12 -16.83
N THR A 426 6.76 18.41 -16.49
CA THR A 426 7.88 19.24 -16.02
C THR A 426 7.52 19.90 -14.69
N PRO A 427 8.45 19.90 -13.72
CA PRO A 427 8.21 20.58 -12.45
C PRO A 427 8.22 22.10 -12.62
N LEU A 428 7.49 22.80 -11.75
CA LEU A 428 7.57 24.24 -11.62
C LEU A 428 8.79 24.59 -10.77
N THR A 429 9.68 25.42 -11.29
CA THR A 429 10.89 25.87 -10.59
C THR A 429 10.70 27.31 -10.14
N TYR A 430 11.09 27.60 -8.92
CA TYR A 430 11.23 28.96 -8.42
C TYR A 430 12.66 29.15 -7.93
N THR A 431 13.45 29.89 -8.69
CA THR A 431 14.89 30.01 -8.52
C THR A 431 15.26 31.21 -7.66
N ARG A 432 16.45 31.20 -7.07
CA ARG A 432 16.92 32.29 -6.21
C ARG A 432 16.95 33.68 -6.91
N PRO A 433 17.32 33.81 -8.20
CA PRO A 433 17.18 35.08 -8.93
C PRO A 433 15.73 35.55 -8.99
N GLU A 434 14.79 34.67 -9.32
CA GLU A 434 13.36 35.03 -9.36
C GLU A 434 12.84 35.43 -7.97
N MET A 435 13.30 34.77 -6.89
CA MET A 435 13.00 35.18 -5.52
C MET A 435 13.57 36.57 -5.17
N ALA A 436 14.69 36.95 -5.76
CA ALA A 436 15.29 38.28 -5.59
C ALA A 436 14.47 39.34 -6.32
N ASP A 437 14.09 39.07 -7.57
CA ASP A 437 13.27 39.95 -8.40
C ASP A 437 11.88 40.19 -7.78
N ASP A 438 11.32 39.15 -7.16
CA ASP A 438 10.06 39.23 -6.41
C ASP A 438 10.20 39.90 -5.02
N GLY A 439 11.39 40.36 -4.65
CA GLY A 439 11.66 41.08 -3.40
C GLY A 439 11.65 40.20 -2.15
N VAL A 440 11.59 38.87 -2.28
CA VAL A 440 11.54 37.95 -1.13
C VAL A 440 12.82 38.04 -0.30
N ILE A 441 13.98 38.09 -0.96
CA ILE A 441 15.29 38.15 -0.27
C ILE A 441 15.48 39.49 0.45
N ALA A 442 15.10 40.60 -0.19
CA ALA A 442 15.18 41.93 0.41
C ALA A 442 14.30 42.05 1.66
N SER A 443 13.10 41.47 1.63
CA SER A 443 12.17 41.47 2.77
C SER A 443 12.66 40.69 3.99
N LEU A 444 13.58 39.74 3.80
CA LEU A 444 14.18 38.96 4.89
C LEU A 444 15.31 39.71 5.59
N ASN A 445 16.08 40.48 4.84
CA ASN A 445 17.20 41.25 5.38
C ASN A 445 16.76 42.53 6.11
N GLY A 446 15.60 43.10 5.73
CA GLY A 446 15.04 44.29 6.38
C GLY A 446 14.56 44.11 7.84
N HIS A 447 14.45 42.86 8.32
CA HIS A 447 14.11 42.58 9.73
C HIS A 447 15.32 42.35 10.64
N ALA A 448 16.55 42.39 10.11
CA ALA A 448 17.78 42.25 10.90
C ALA A 448 18.41 43.60 11.29
N SER A 449 17.73 44.73 11.04
CA SER A 449 18.20 46.07 11.36
C SER A 449 17.09 46.90 12.01
N ILE A 450 16.71 46.51 13.24
CA ILE A 450 16.17 47.41 14.27
C ILE A 450 16.76 46.96 15.61
#